data_AF-A0A6P5AKS5-F1
#
_entry.id   AF-A0A6P5AKS5-F1
#
_cell.length_a   1.000
_cell.length_b   1.000
_cell.length_c   1.000
_cell.angle_alpha   90.00
_cell.angle_beta   90.00
_cell.angle_gamma   90.00
#
_symmetry.space_group_name_H-M   'P 1'
#
loop_
_entity.id
_entity.type
_entity.pdbx_description
1 polymer ?
#
loop_
_entity_poly.entity_id
_entity_poly.type
_entity_poly.pdbx_seq_one_letter_code
_entity_poly.pdbx_strand_id
1 'polypeptide(L)'
;MDKKRKAPRETGMASGSCEKRKKSASSSSPPTMPDPSAAQGAIEITVDGVVIKGYHIFRRRPLLGLRMKVVPEPDNPMDKDALVVVMPPLDSIPTADHDVVTDTKRSTTVRHIAGKWIGRLPAGLSTILRRMKAEGEVAELTCVATGEPRQSFAPWPMPGQKGGGAVIPCKLHVQVTDRERAIAALKSAFESDLGPEKAALVIV
;
A
#
# COMPACT_ATOMS: atom_id res chain seq x y z
N MET A 1 58.11 35.83 11.79
CA MET A 1 58.87 34.57 11.72
C MET A 1 57.84 33.47 11.86
N ASP A 2 57.46 32.61 10.91
CA ASP A 2 57.97 32.17 9.61
C ASP A 2 56.77 31.54 8.86
N LYS A 3 56.44 32.00 7.65
CA LYS A 3 56.77 31.38 6.34
C LYS A 3 56.15 30.00 6.06
N LYS A 4 55.26 30.04 5.06
CA LYS A 4 55.18 29.19 3.85
C LYS A 4 55.12 27.66 4.04
N ARG A 5 54.08 27.07 3.44
CA ARG A 5 54.27 26.09 2.35
C ARG A 5 53.06 26.07 1.40
N LYS A 6 53.38 26.38 0.15
CA LYS A 6 52.57 26.35 -1.08
C LYS A 6 53.34 25.40 -2.00
N ALA A 7 52.69 24.44 -2.66
CA ALA A 7 53.01 24.02 -4.03
C ALA A 7 52.19 22.78 -4.47
N PRO A 8 52.00 22.60 -5.79
CA PRO A 8 50.99 21.76 -6.43
C PRO A 8 51.58 20.51 -7.11
N ARG A 9 50.74 19.69 -7.75
CA ARG A 9 51.14 18.68 -8.75
C ARG A 9 50.35 18.86 -10.04
N GLU A 10 50.99 19.44 -11.06
CA GLU A 10 50.92 18.96 -12.46
C GLU A 10 51.73 17.64 -12.53
N THR A 11 51.57 16.70 -13.46
CA THR A 11 51.64 16.76 -14.93
C THR A 11 51.25 15.36 -15.45
N GLY A 12 50.87 15.24 -16.73
CA GLY A 12 50.99 13.97 -17.44
C GLY A 12 50.10 13.76 -18.66
N MET A 13 50.40 14.44 -19.77
CA MET A 13 49.97 14.05 -21.13
C MET A 13 50.57 12.68 -21.51
N ALA A 14 49.84 11.86 -22.29
CA ALA A 14 50.41 11.14 -23.42
C ALA A 14 49.33 10.54 -24.33
N SER A 15 49.54 10.82 -25.62
CA SER A 15 48.88 10.38 -26.85
C SER A 15 49.01 8.89 -27.17
N GLY A 16 48.09 8.36 -27.98
CA GLY A 16 48.28 7.08 -28.68
C GLY A 16 47.22 6.86 -29.78
N SER A 17 47.67 6.83 -31.03
CA SER A 17 46.89 6.72 -32.27
C SER A 17 46.72 5.26 -32.73
N CYS A 18 45.78 5.06 -33.67
CA CYS A 18 45.71 3.97 -34.66
C CYS A 18 45.25 2.57 -34.16
N GLU A 19 44.14 2.04 -34.71
CA GLU A 19 44.17 1.09 -35.83
C GLU A 19 42.79 0.46 -36.16
N LYS A 20 42.58 0.20 -37.45
CA LYS A 20 41.39 -0.38 -38.11
C LYS A 20 41.00 -1.76 -37.55
N ARG A 21 39.69 -2.08 -37.49
CA ARG A 21 39.17 -3.45 -37.68
C ARG A 21 37.69 -3.51 -38.11
N LYS A 22 37.51 -4.01 -39.33
CA LYS A 22 36.49 -4.91 -39.92
C LYS A 22 35.05 -4.98 -39.35
N LYS A 23 34.10 -4.79 -40.28
CA LYS A 23 32.82 -5.51 -40.48
C LYS A 23 32.53 -6.68 -39.53
N SER A 24 31.39 -6.63 -38.85
CA SER A 24 30.43 -7.74 -38.83
C SER A 24 29.02 -7.22 -38.57
N ALA A 25 28.10 -7.60 -39.45
CA ALA A 25 26.68 -7.42 -39.24
C ALA A 25 26.25 -8.37 -38.11
N SER A 26 25.63 -7.84 -37.06
CA SER A 26 24.86 -8.66 -36.13
C SER A 26 23.43 -8.14 -36.13
N SER A 27 22.55 -8.98 -36.67
CA SER A 27 21.11 -8.89 -36.56
C SER A 27 20.73 -9.10 -35.09
N SER A 28 20.60 -8.03 -34.31
CA SER A 28 19.96 -8.10 -33.01
C SER A 28 18.51 -7.69 -33.19
N SER A 29 17.64 -8.69 -33.20
CA SER A 29 16.19 -8.56 -33.12
C SER A 29 15.78 -7.51 -32.07
N PRO A 30 14.71 -6.74 -32.31
CA PRO A 30 14.20 -5.82 -31.30
C PRO A 30 13.84 -6.61 -30.02
N PRO A 31 14.04 -6.02 -28.83
CA PRO A 31 13.58 -6.63 -27.60
C PRO A 31 12.06 -6.84 -27.71
N THR A 32 11.65 -8.10 -27.62
CA THR A 32 10.25 -8.48 -27.42
C THR A 32 9.75 -7.68 -26.22
N MET A 33 8.87 -6.72 -26.48
CA MET A 33 8.12 -6.03 -25.44
C MET A 33 7.43 -7.10 -24.59
N PRO A 34 7.47 -7.03 -23.24
CA PRO A 34 6.63 -7.89 -22.44
C PRO A 34 5.18 -7.62 -22.83
N ASP A 35 4.55 -8.68 -23.31
CA ASP A 35 3.13 -8.73 -23.63
C ASP A 35 2.32 -8.23 -22.40
N PRO A 36 1.50 -7.17 -22.52
CA PRO A 36 0.64 -6.71 -21.42
C PRO A 36 -0.49 -7.71 -21.09
N SER A 37 -0.53 -8.88 -21.74
CA SER A 37 -1.50 -9.95 -21.51
C SER A 37 -1.37 -10.68 -20.14
N ALA A 38 -0.37 -10.39 -19.31
CA ALA A 38 -0.23 -10.98 -17.97
C ALA A 38 -1.25 -10.48 -16.91
N ALA A 39 -2.23 -9.67 -17.30
CA ALA A 39 -3.33 -9.24 -16.42
C ALA A 39 -4.58 -10.13 -16.51
N GLN A 40 -4.50 -11.28 -17.17
CA GLN A 40 -5.62 -12.20 -17.34
C GLN A 40 -5.60 -13.29 -16.25
N GLY A 41 -6.26 -13.03 -15.13
CA GLY A 41 -6.47 -14.03 -14.08
C GLY A 41 -6.75 -13.50 -12.66
N ALA A 42 -6.63 -12.19 -12.43
CA ALA A 42 -6.92 -11.61 -11.12
C ALA A 42 -8.43 -11.42 -10.93
N ILE A 43 -9.05 -12.30 -10.14
CA ILE A 43 -10.45 -12.20 -9.71
C ILE A 43 -10.48 -11.32 -8.46
N GLU A 44 -11.43 -10.39 -8.38
CA GLU A 44 -11.61 -9.55 -7.20
C GLU A 44 -12.63 -10.17 -6.24
N ILE A 45 -12.25 -10.32 -4.97
CA ILE A 45 -13.12 -10.67 -3.85
C ILE A 45 -13.30 -9.42 -2.99
N THR A 46 -14.53 -9.15 -2.55
CA THR A 46 -14.81 -8.05 -1.64
C THR A 46 -15.05 -8.57 -0.23
N VAL A 47 -14.42 -7.94 0.76
CA VAL A 47 -14.68 -8.16 2.18
C VAL A 47 -15.31 -6.89 2.75
N ASP A 48 -16.59 -7.00 3.06
CA ASP A 48 -17.40 -5.97 3.68
C ASP A 48 -17.21 -5.97 5.21
N GLY A 49 -17.49 -4.83 5.83
CA GLY A 49 -17.44 -4.67 7.30
C GLY A 49 -16.03 -4.47 7.87
N VAL A 50 -15.03 -4.29 7.01
CA VAL A 50 -13.65 -3.98 7.41
C VAL A 50 -13.57 -2.55 7.97
N VAL A 51 -12.58 -2.31 8.82
CA VAL A 51 -12.31 -0.99 9.38
C VAL A 51 -10.84 -0.63 9.28
N ILE A 52 -10.56 0.64 9.01
CA ILE A 52 -9.22 1.21 9.09
C ILE A 52 -9.02 1.74 10.52
N LYS A 53 -8.03 1.20 11.23
CA LYS A 53 -7.64 1.59 12.58
C LYS A 53 -6.52 2.65 12.55
N GLY A 54 -6.25 3.26 13.70
CA GLY A 54 -5.15 4.20 13.87
C GLY A 54 -5.48 5.66 13.54
N TYR A 55 -6.75 6.02 13.31
CA TYR A 55 -7.14 7.40 13.01
C TYR A 55 -6.63 8.42 14.05
N HIS A 56 -6.52 8.03 15.33
CA HIS A 56 -5.99 8.88 16.39
C HIS A 56 -4.51 9.29 16.18
N ILE A 57 -3.72 8.46 15.48
CA ILE A 57 -2.33 8.70 15.10
C ILE A 57 -2.27 9.50 13.80
N PHE A 58 -2.91 9.00 12.74
CA PHE A 58 -2.76 9.58 11.40
C PHE A 58 -3.59 10.84 11.18
N ARG A 59 -4.77 10.93 11.81
CA ARG A 59 -5.70 12.07 11.79
C ARG A 59 -6.03 12.55 10.37
N ARG A 60 -6.12 11.64 9.42
CA ARG A 60 -6.45 11.91 8.00
C ARG A 60 -7.75 11.21 7.64
N ARG A 61 -8.65 11.95 7.00
CA ARG A 61 -9.91 11.43 6.48
C ARG A 61 -9.73 11.15 4.99
N PRO A 62 -9.91 9.91 4.52
CA PRO A 62 -9.86 9.61 3.10
C PRO A 62 -11.11 10.19 2.40
N LEU A 63 -11.01 10.38 1.09
CA LEU A 63 -12.18 10.67 0.26
C LEU A 63 -13.04 9.40 0.17
N LEU A 64 -14.34 9.52 0.42
CA LEU A 64 -15.26 8.38 0.35
C LEU A 64 -15.38 7.91 -1.11
N GLY A 65 -15.46 6.59 -1.31
CA GLY A 65 -15.52 6.00 -2.66
C GLY A 65 -14.19 5.95 -3.40
N LEU A 66 -13.13 6.62 -2.91
CA LEU A 66 -11.81 6.56 -3.54
C LEU A 66 -11.07 5.27 -3.17
N ARG A 67 -10.51 4.61 -4.19
CA ARG A 67 -9.76 3.37 -4.01
C ARG A 67 -8.34 3.66 -3.53
N MET A 68 -8.02 3.12 -2.37
CA MET A 68 -6.73 3.26 -1.69
C MET A 68 -5.95 1.95 -1.75
N LYS A 69 -4.61 2.06 -1.79
CA LYS A 69 -3.74 0.87 -1.78
C LYS A 69 -3.48 0.42 -0.36
N VAL A 70 -3.40 -0.89 -0.18
CA VAL A 70 -2.99 -1.51 1.08
C VAL A 70 -1.61 -2.14 0.86
N VAL A 71 -0.63 -1.66 1.60
CA VAL A 71 0.77 -2.08 1.45
C VAL A 71 1.35 -2.54 2.79
N PRO A 72 2.36 -3.42 2.79
CA PRO A 72 3.10 -3.74 4.01
C PRO A 72 3.75 -2.49 4.59
N GLU A 73 3.57 -2.29 5.89
CA GLU A 73 4.26 -1.22 6.60
C GLU A 73 5.72 -1.65 6.86
N PRO A 74 6.72 -0.89 6.40
CA PRO A 74 8.11 -1.21 6.69
C PRO A 74 8.41 -0.98 8.17
N ASP A 75 9.12 -1.93 8.78
CA ASP A 75 9.74 -1.81 10.11
C ASP A 75 8.79 -1.41 11.26
N ASN A 76 7.56 -1.95 11.26
CA ASN A 76 6.64 -1.72 12.39
C ASN A 76 7.11 -2.51 13.63
N PRO A 77 7.40 -1.84 14.77
CA PRO A 77 7.95 -2.48 15.96
C PRO A 77 6.93 -3.32 16.73
N MET A 78 5.63 -3.11 16.51
CA MET A 78 4.56 -3.78 17.23
C MET A 78 4.01 -4.99 16.47
N ASP A 79 4.00 -4.91 15.14
CA ASP A 79 3.43 -5.94 14.27
C ASP A 79 4.22 -6.00 12.95
N LYS A 80 5.01 -7.06 12.78
CA LYS A 80 5.80 -7.32 11.57
C LYS A 80 4.94 -7.53 10.31
N ASP A 81 3.66 -7.87 10.50
CA ASP A 81 2.71 -8.16 9.44
C ASP A 81 1.75 -6.99 9.21
N ALA A 82 2.01 -5.83 9.82
CA ALA A 82 1.16 -4.65 9.70
C ALA A 82 0.96 -4.24 8.24
N LEU A 83 -0.32 -4.05 7.88
CA LEU A 83 -0.73 -3.48 6.60
C LEU A 83 -1.22 -2.05 6.78
N VAL A 84 -0.62 -1.12 6.04
CA VAL A 84 -0.98 0.29 6.03
C VAL A 84 -1.81 0.64 4.79
N VAL A 85 -2.83 1.44 5.00
CA VAL A 85 -3.68 2.01 3.96
C VAL A 85 -3.09 3.34 3.52
N VAL A 86 -2.85 3.47 2.22
CA VAL A 86 -2.17 4.63 1.61
C VAL A 86 -3.09 5.27 0.58
N MET A 87 -3.26 6.59 0.67
CA MET A 87 -3.97 7.33 -0.37
C MET A 87 -3.24 7.19 -1.71
N PRO A 88 -4.00 7.10 -2.82
CA PRO A 88 -3.41 7.16 -4.14
C PRO A 88 -2.56 8.43 -4.32
N PRO A 89 -1.49 8.38 -5.15
CA PRO A 89 -0.74 9.58 -5.52
C PRO A 89 -1.65 10.56 -6.27
N LEU A 90 -1.33 11.84 -6.17
CA LEU A 90 -2.19 12.91 -6.70
C LEU A 90 -2.47 12.75 -8.20
N ASP A 91 -1.48 12.28 -8.95
CA ASP A 91 -1.56 12.07 -10.41
C ASP A 91 -2.56 10.98 -10.82
N SER A 92 -2.90 10.08 -9.89
CA SER A 92 -3.88 9.01 -10.12
C SER A 92 -5.30 9.37 -9.67
N ILE A 93 -5.47 10.54 -9.06
CA ILE A 93 -6.77 11.05 -8.60
C ILE A 93 -7.31 12.01 -9.66
N PRO A 94 -8.60 11.93 -10.04
CA PRO A 94 -9.22 12.90 -10.94
C PRO A 94 -9.01 14.34 -10.44
N THR A 95 -8.66 15.26 -11.34
CA THR A 95 -8.38 16.66 -10.99
C THR A 95 -9.55 17.35 -10.29
N ALA A 96 -10.78 16.94 -10.62
CA ALA A 96 -12.00 17.43 -9.97
C ALA A 96 -12.03 17.15 -8.45
N ASP A 97 -11.35 16.09 -8.00
CA ASP A 97 -11.35 15.67 -6.60
C ASP A 97 -10.19 16.26 -5.80
N HIS A 98 -9.22 16.93 -6.44
CA HIS A 98 -7.98 17.36 -5.79
C HIS A 98 -8.22 18.34 -4.63
N ASP A 99 -9.17 19.25 -4.81
CA ASP A 99 -9.43 20.34 -3.87
C ASP A 99 -10.66 20.06 -2.99
N VAL A 100 -11.24 18.85 -3.06
CA VAL A 100 -12.32 18.41 -2.18
C VAL A 100 -11.83 18.36 -0.74
N VAL A 101 -12.57 19.01 0.15
CA VAL A 101 -12.29 19.04 1.59
C VAL A 101 -12.68 17.70 2.21
N THR A 102 -11.71 16.99 2.78
CA THR A 102 -11.94 15.70 3.45
C THR A 102 -12.13 15.83 4.95
N ASP A 103 -11.56 16.89 5.57
CA ASP A 103 -11.75 17.21 6.98
C ASP A 103 -12.00 18.71 7.13
N THR A 104 -13.25 19.09 7.39
CA THR A 104 -13.66 20.48 7.61
C THR A 104 -13.04 21.09 8.86
N LYS A 105 -12.72 20.29 9.88
CA LYS A 105 -12.14 20.80 11.14
C LYS A 105 -10.68 21.19 10.99
N ARG A 106 -9.98 20.56 10.04
CA ARG A 106 -8.54 20.77 9.80
C ARG A 106 -8.26 21.46 8.46
N SER A 107 -9.31 21.76 7.69
CA SER A 107 -9.23 22.27 6.33
C SER A 107 -8.30 21.43 5.43
N THR A 108 -8.30 20.10 5.61
CA THR A 108 -7.49 19.21 4.77
C THR A 108 -8.25 18.85 3.51
N THR A 109 -7.55 18.88 2.38
CA THR A 109 -8.08 18.49 1.07
C THR A 109 -7.45 17.18 0.62
N VAL A 110 -7.99 16.59 -0.44
CA VAL A 110 -7.42 15.39 -1.06
C VAL A 110 -5.96 15.61 -1.47
N ARG A 111 -5.63 16.76 -2.05
CA ARG A 111 -4.26 17.17 -2.38
C ARG A 111 -3.32 17.09 -1.18
N HIS A 112 -3.78 17.49 0.01
CA HIS A 112 -2.97 17.47 1.23
C HIS A 112 -2.68 16.06 1.76
N ILE A 113 -3.51 15.07 1.40
CA ILE A 113 -3.41 13.70 1.92
C ILE A 113 -2.99 12.67 0.86
N ALA A 114 -2.95 13.05 -0.42
CA ALA A 114 -2.51 12.18 -1.51
C ALA A 114 -1.13 11.58 -1.22
N GLY A 115 -0.97 10.28 -1.49
CA GLY A 115 0.25 9.51 -1.18
C GLY A 115 0.55 9.30 0.31
N LYS A 116 -0.26 9.84 1.23
CA LYS A 116 -0.03 9.69 2.68
C LYS A 116 -0.75 8.49 3.27
N TRP A 117 -0.20 7.98 4.36
CA TRP A 117 -0.81 6.90 5.14
C TRP A 117 -2.05 7.40 5.88
N ILE A 118 -3.15 6.67 5.75
CA ILE A 118 -4.45 7.00 6.37
C ILE A 118 -4.65 6.24 7.67
N GLY A 119 -4.21 4.99 7.71
CA GLY A 119 -4.42 4.11 8.84
C GLY A 119 -3.89 2.71 8.56
N ARG A 120 -4.18 1.79 9.47
CA ARG A 120 -3.77 0.38 9.38
C ARG A 120 -4.99 -0.51 9.31
N LEU A 121 -4.84 -1.67 8.68
CA LEU A 121 -5.81 -2.74 8.86
C LEU A 121 -5.70 -3.31 10.29
N PRO A 122 -6.75 -4.00 10.78
CA PRO A 122 -6.67 -4.74 12.05
C PRO A 122 -5.52 -5.77 11.99
N ALA A 123 -4.84 -6.00 13.11
CA ALA A 123 -3.68 -6.89 13.17
C ALA A 123 -4.03 -8.31 12.68
N GLY A 124 -5.12 -8.90 13.17
CA GLY A 124 -5.57 -10.23 12.73
C GLY A 124 -5.78 -10.30 11.22
N LEU A 125 -6.48 -9.33 10.63
CA LEU A 125 -6.67 -9.27 9.18
C LEU A 125 -5.35 -9.06 8.43
N SER A 126 -4.42 -8.28 9.00
CA SER A 126 -3.11 -8.02 8.39
C SER A 126 -2.27 -9.30 8.32
N THR A 127 -2.20 -10.08 9.41
CA THR A 127 -1.51 -11.37 9.45
C THR A 127 -2.04 -12.34 8.41
N ILE A 128 -3.36 -12.48 8.30
CA ILE A 128 -4.02 -13.38 7.33
C ILE A 128 -3.65 -12.98 5.90
N LEU A 129 -3.84 -11.71 5.55
CA LEU A 129 -3.57 -11.22 4.19
C LEU A 129 -2.09 -11.29 3.83
N ARG A 130 -1.19 -11.08 4.80
CA ARG A 130 0.26 -11.25 4.61
C ARG A 130 0.63 -12.69 4.32
N ARG A 131 0.04 -13.64 5.06
CA ARG A 131 0.23 -15.07 4.81
C ARG A 131 -0.26 -15.47 3.42
N MET A 132 -1.49 -15.10 3.06
CA MET A 132 -2.05 -15.40 1.74
C MET A 132 -1.23 -14.78 0.59
N LYS A 133 -0.71 -13.58 0.80
CA LYS A 133 0.19 -12.93 -0.17
C LYS A 133 1.54 -13.66 -0.28
N ALA A 134 2.09 -14.17 0.82
CA ALA A 134 3.32 -14.96 0.80
C ALA A 134 3.13 -16.33 0.11
N GLU A 135 1.93 -16.91 0.21
CA GLU A 135 1.55 -18.16 -0.48
C GLU A 135 1.22 -17.95 -1.96
N GLY A 136 1.21 -16.69 -2.45
CA GLY A 136 0.96 -16.34 -3.85
C GLY A 136 -0.52 -16.33 -4.25
N GLU A 137 -1.44 -16.38 -3.28
CA GLU A 137 -2.89 -16.41 -3.52
C GLU A 137 -3.46 -15.00 -3.76
N VAL A 138 -2.81 -13.97 -3.20
CA VAL A 138 -3.22 -12.56 -3.30
C VAL A 138 -2.23 -11.76 -4.15
N ALA A 139 -2.71 -11.17 -5.23
CA ALA A 139 -1.94 -10.30 -6.11
C ALA A 139 -1.88 -8.86 -5.57
N GLU A 140 -3.04 -8.23 -5.38
CA GLU A 140 -3.16 -6.83 -4.94
C GLU A 140 -4.23 -6.68 -3.84
N LEU A 141 -3.97 -5.73 -2.95
CA LEU A 141 -4.88 -5.36 -1.87
C LEU A 141 -5.21 -3.88 -2.00
N THR A 142 -6.50 -3.58 -2.05
CA THR A 142 -7.01 -2.21 -2.10
C THR A 142 -8.19 -2.09 -1.15
N CYS A 143 -8.54 -0.89 -0.74
CA CYS A 143 -9.73 -0.67 0.06
C CYS A 143 -10.42 0.64 -0.32
N VAL A 144 -11.71 0.72 -0.03
CA VAL A 144 -12.54 1.90 -0.27
C VAL A 144 -13.20 2.29 1.04
N ALA A 145 -13.01 3.55 1.46
CA ALA A 145 -13.70 4.07 2.63
C ALA A 145 -15.19 4.24 2.33
N THR A 146 -16.04 3.69 3.20
CA THR A 146 -17.51 3.71 3.04
C THR A 146 -18.21 4.67 3.99
N GLY A 147 -17.50 5.25 4.95
CA GLY A 147 -18.08 6.21 5.87
C GLY A 147 -17.05 7.05 6.61
N GLU A 148 -17.54 8.00 7.39
CA GLU A 148 -16.71 8.87 8.21
C GLU A 148 -16.04 8.13 9.38
N PRO A 149 -14.91 8.65 9.90
CA PRO A 149 -14.33 8.15 11.14
C PRO A 149 -15.35 8.18 12.27
N ARG A 150 -15.63 7.03 12.87
CA ARG A 150 -16.56 6.85 13.99
C ARG A 150 -15.84 6.25 15.18
N GLN A 151 -16.31 6.51 16.40
CA GLN A 151 -15.72 5.88 17.59
C GLN A 151 -15.84 4.35 17.49
N SER A 152 -14.80 3.65 17.94
CA SER A 152 -14.83 2.19 18.06
C SER A 152 -15.72 1.77 19.23
N PHE A 153 -17.01 1.57 19.02
CA PHE A 153 -17.90 0.89 19.98
C PHE A 153 -18.87 -0.06 19.25
N ALA A 154 -19.50 -0.96 20.02
CA ALA A 154 -20.14 -2.25 19.69
C ALA A 154 -20.84 -2.37 18.30
N PRO A 155 -20.81 -3.55 17.64
CA PRO A 155 -20.61 -4.91 18.21
C PRO A 155 -19.15 -5.43 18.20
N TRP A 156 -18.15 -4.56 18.23
CA TRP A 156 -16.75 -4.94 18.44
C TRP A 156 -16.45 -5.02 19.95
N PRO A 157 -15.56 -5.92 20.41
CA PRO A 157 -15.31 -6.15 21.84
C PRO A 157 -14.92 -4.84 22.52
N MET A 158 -15.42 -4.62 23.73
CA MET A 158 -15.07 -3.44 24.52
C MET A 158 -13.54 -3.37 24.65
N PRO A 159 -12.90 -2.26 24.22
CA PRO A 159 -11.46 -2.15 24.37
C PRO A 159 -11.12 -2.14 25.86
N GLY A 160 -10.39 -3.16 26.31
CA GLY A 160 -9.87 -3.27 27.69
C GLY A 160 -8.75 -2.28 28.02
N GLN A 161 -8.42 -1.34 27.14
CA GLN A 161 -7.43 -0.29 27.37
C GLN A 161 -7.95 1.09 26.96
N LYS A 162 -7.49 2.13 27.69
CA LYS A 162 -7.66 3.56 27.35
C LYS A 162 -7.02 3.84 25.98
N GLY A 163 -7.80 3.65 24.92
CA GLY A 163 -7.32 3.80 23.54
C GLY A 163 -8.33 3.36 22.49
N GLY A 164 -9.64 3.36 22.82
CA GLY A 164 -10.73 3.15 21.86
C GLY A 164 -10.74 4.25 20.80
N GLY A 165 -9.84 4.11 19.83
CA GLY A 165 -9.60 5.09 18.79
C GLY A 165 -10.70 5.04 17.74
N ALA A 166 -11.01 6.20 17.15
CA ALA A 166 -11.90 6.23 16.01
C ALA A 166 -11.39 5.32 14.87
N VAL A 167 -12.32 4.70 14.16
CA VAL A 167 -12.10 3.80 13.04
C VAL A 167 -12.85 4.32 11.82
N ILE A 168 -12.32 4.06 10.63
CA ILE A 168 -12.96 4.45 9.37
C ILE A 168 -13.56 3.17 8.76
N PRO A 169 -14.88 3.07 8.56
CA PRO A 169 -15.49 1.96 7.86
C PRO A 169 -14.96 1.85 6.42
N CYS A 170 -14.63 0.64 5.98
CA CYS A 170 -14.18 0.40 4.62
C CYS A 170 -14.65 -0.95 4.08
N LYS A 171 -14.54 -1.08 2.75
CA LYS A 171 -14.59 -2.35 2.04
C LYS A 171 -13.18 -2.68 1.58
N LEU A 172 -12.75 -3.92 1.81
CA LEU A 172 -11.48 -4.42 1.31
C LEU A 172 -11.72 -5.15 -0.01
N HIS A 173 -10.92 -4.84 -1.01
CA HIS A 173 -10.93 -5.47 -2.32
C HIS A 173 -9.62 -6.24 -2.48
N VAL A 174 -9.74 -7.55 -2.55
CA VAL A 174 -8.63 -8.50 -2.62
C VAL A 174 -8.59 -9.07 -4.03
N GLN A 175 -7.54 -8.78 -4.79
CA GLN A 175 -7.31 -9.42 -6.08
C GLN A 175 -6.59 -10.74 -5.86
N VAL A 176 -7.21 -11.84 -6.31
CA VAL A 176 -6.75 -13.20 -6.13
C VAL A 176 -6.62 -13.93 -7.45
N THR A 177 -5.76 -14.95 -7.50
CA THR A 177 -5.59 -15.79 -8.69
C THR A 177 -6.66 -16.87 -8.80
N ASP A 178 -7.08 -17.43 -7.66
CA ASP A 178 -8.13 -18.45 -7.56
C ASP A 178 -9.17 -18.03 -6.52
N ARG A 179 -10.42 -17.84 -6.98
CA ARG A 179 -11.52 -17.36 -6.12
C ARG A 179 -11.89 -18.39 -5.06
N GLU A 180 -12.03 -19.66 -5.41
CA GLU A 180 -12.57 -20.67 -4.49
C GLU A 180 -11.58 -20.97 -3.38
N ARG A 181 -10.32 -21.14 -3.76
CA ARG A 181 -9.22 -21.36 -2.82
C ARG A 181 -9.03 -20.16 -1.89
N ALA A 182 -9.05 -18.94 -2.42
CA ALA A 182 -8.90 -17.75 -1.61
C ALA A 182 -10.10 -17.52 -0.66
N ILE A 183 -11.33 -17.81 -1.08
CA ILE A 183 -12.50 -17.75 -0.18
C ILE A 183 -12.37 -18.79 0.92
N ALA A 184 -11.95 -20.02 0.60
CA ALA A 184 -11.75 -21.07 1.60
C ALA A 184 -10.64 -20.69 2.59
N ALA A 185 -9.52 -20.14 2.11
CA ALA A 185 -8.42 -19.64 2.93
C ALA A 185 -8.85 -18.47 3.81
N LEU A 186 -9.57 -17.48 3.26
CA LEU A 186 -10.11 -16.35 4.03
C LEU A 186 -11.10 -16.82 5.09
N LYS A 187 -12.02 -17.73 4.75
CA LYS A 187 -12.97 -18.29 5.71
C LYS A 187 -12.23 -19.02 6.83
N SER A 188 -11.36 -19.97 6.49
CA SER A 188 -10.56 -20.74 7.45
C SER A 188 -9.77 -19.84 8.38
N ALA A 189 -9.08 -18.85 7.81
CA ALA A 189 -8.29 -17.89 8.58
C ALA A 189 -9.17 -16.95 9.43
N PHE A 190 -10.37 -16.62 8.98
CA PHE A 190 -11.35 -15.87 9.77
C PHE A 190 -11.92 -16.70 10.92
N GLU A 191 -11.92 -18.04 10.81
CA GLU A 191 -12.32 -18.92 11.91
C GLU A 191 -11.21 -19.16 12.93
N SER A 192 -9.95 -19.20 12.48
CA SER A 192 -8.80 -19.47 13.35
C SER A 192 -8.25 -18.23 14.06
N ASP A 193 -8.19 -17.08 13.36
CA ASP A 193 -7.34 -15.96 13.78
C ASP A 193 -8.14 -14.67 14.10
N LEU A 194 -9.39 -14.57 13.65
CA LEU A 194 -10.26 -13.44 13.96
C LEU A 194 -11.14 -13.76 15.17
N GLY A 195 -10.99 -12.98 16.24
CA GLY A 195 -11.83 -13.06 17.43
C GLY A 195 -13.26 -12.53 17.19
N PRO A 196 -13.87 -11.76 18.10
CA PRO A 196 -15.24 -11.23 17.95
C PRO A 196 -15.41 -10.34 16.69
N GLU A 197 -14.31 -9.96 16.04
CA GLU A 197 -14.27 -9.24 14.78
C GLU A 197 -14.90 -10.01 13.60
N LYS A 198 -15.00 -11.35 13.70
CA LYS A 198 -15.59 -12.23 12.68
C LYS A 198 -17.04 -11.91 12.35
N ALA A 199 -17.86 -11.52 13.34
CA ALA A 199 -19.30 -11.41 13.19
C ALA A 199 -19.75 -10.27 12.25
N ALA A 200 -18.87 -9.33 11.95
CA ALA A 200 -19.17 -8.18 11.11
C ALA A 200 -18.51 -8.24 9.73
N LEU A 201 -17.66 -9.24 9.47
CA LEU A 201 -17.00 -9.42 8.17
C LEU A 201 -17.86 -10.28 7.26
N VAL A 202 -18.19 -9.76 6.08
CA VAL A 202 -18.96 -10.48 5.06
C VAL A 202 -18.13 -10.56 3.79
N ILE A 203 -17.84 -11.78 3.34
CA ILE A 203 -17.14 -12.02 2.07
C ILE A 203 -18.20 -12.08 0.96
N VAL A 204 -18.05 -11.26 -0.09
CA VAL A 204 -18.96 -11.13 -1.24
C VAL A 204 -18.22 -11.51 -2.53
#